data_AF-A0A821NMR4-F1
#
_entry.id   AF-A0A821NMR4-F1
#
_cell.length_a   1.000
_cell.length_b   1.000
_cell.length_c   1.000
_cell.angle_alpha   90.00
_cell.angle_beta   90.00
_cell.angle_gamma   90.00
#
_symmetry.space_group_name_H-M   'P 1'
#
loop_
_entity.id
_entity.type
_entity.pdbx_description
1 polymer ?
#
loop_
_entity_poly.entity_id
_entity_poly.type
_entity_poly.pdbx_seq_one_letter_code
_entity_poly.pdbx_strand_id
1 'polypeptide(L)'
;MAIPSHIVTHILNFYDQFLPPMEIMIPKKLTMFERTVTLYSLLPFQIVFVKIDDRYYLAVLQQSEQSNISTSIDSSQRCSSINEVLDPTLITLPQIQRVKYYQLPCRTYSDLKCFFDESYMCLCTAERHANCFKFNHNLNLTCQHNIH
;
A
#
# COMPACT_ATOMS: atom_id res chain seq x y z
N MET A 1 7.77 21.64 -5.09
CA MET A 1 7.68 20.21 -4.72
C MET A 1 8.76 19.95 -3.67
N ALA A 2 8.37 19.52 -2.47
CA ALA A 2 9.33 19.08 -1.46
C ALA A 2 9.87 17.69 -1.85
N ILE A 3 11.17 17.45 -1.68
CA ILE A 3 11.77 16.14 -1.90
C ILE A 3 11.47 15.29 -0.65
N PRO A 4 10.93 14.06 -0.79
CA PRO A 4 10.63 13.22 0.35
C PRO A 4 11.90 12.92 1.15
N SER A 5 11.83 13.06 2.48
CA SER A 5 12.98 12.85 3.35
C SER A 5 13.25 11.37 3.64
N HIS A 6 12.21 10.54 3.50
CA HIS A 6 12.24 9.12 3.76
C HIS A 6 11.12 8.43 2.99
N ILE A 7 11.28 7.13 2.79
CA ILE A 7 10.24 6.23 2.32
C ILE A 7 10.12 5.05 3.27
N VAL A 8 8.95 4.46 3.31
CA VAL A 8 8.70 3.18 3.99
C VAL A 8 8.16 2.21 2.97
N THR A 9 8.87 1.11 2.74
CA THR A 9 8.42 0.08 1.80
C THR A 9 7.77 -1.05 2.56
N HIS A 10 6.51 -1.32 2.25
CA HIS A 10 5.71 -2.43 2.76
C HIS A 10 5.73 -3.55 1.73
N ILE A 11 6.31 -4.68 2.10
CA ILE A 11 6.43 -5.87 1.28
C ILE A 11 5.48 -6.91 1.85
N LEU A 12 4.49 -7.31 1.07
CA LEU A 12 3.46 -8.25 1.50
C LEU A 12 3.57 -9.56 0.72
N ASN A 13 3.39 -10.65 1.46
CA ASN A 13 3.27 -11.99 0.92
C ASN A 13 2.02 -12.69 1.48
N PHE A 14 1.20 -13.25 0.58
CA PHE A 14 -0.01 -13.99 0.90
C PHE A 14 0.22 -15.48 0.61
N TYR A 15 0.98 -16.15 1.47
CA TYR A 15 1.20 -17.61 1.38
C TYR A 15 -0.06 -18.41 1.72
N ASP A 16 -0.83 -17.94 2.70
CA ASP A 16 -2.05 -18.60 3.16
C ASP A 16 -3.21 -17.60 3.19
N GLN A 17 -4.27 -17.90 2.46
CA GLN A 17 -5.49 -17.11 2.37
C GLN A 17 -6.25 -16.98 3.71
N PHE A 18 -6.00 -17.88 4.66
CA PHE A 18 -6.66 -17.89 5.97
C PHE A 18 -5.88 -17.14 7.05
N LEU A 19 -4.63 -16.74 6.76
CA LEU A 19 -3.79 -15.99 7.67
C LEU A 19 -3.63 -14.54 7.20
N PRO A 20 -3.39 -13.59 8.12
CA PRO A 20 -2.97 -12.26 7.74
C PRO A 20 -1.71 -12.33 6.86
N PRO A 21 -1.58 -11.44 5.86
CA PRO A 21 -0.38 -11.42 5.04
C PRO A 21 0.86 -11.19 5.91
N MET A 22 1.94 -11.87 5.56
CA MET A 22 3.23 -11.53 6.12
C MET A 22 3.63 -10.17 5.55
N GLU A 23 3.86 -9.21 6.43
CA GLU A 23 4.25 -7.85 6.08
C GLU A 23 5.66 -7.57 6.60
N ILE A 24 6.54 -7.14 5.71
CA ILE A 24 7.89 -6.66 6.03
C ILE A 24 7.94 -5.18 5.69
N MET A 25 8.40 -4.37 6.63
CA MET A 25 8.61 -2.96 6.39
C MET A 25 10.10 -2.64 6.34
N ILE A 26 10.50 -1.90 5.31
CA ILE A 26 11.86 -1.41 5.16
C ILE A 26 11.83 0.11 5.08
N PRO A 27 12.18 0.82 6.18
CA PRO A 27 12.35 2.27 6.13
C PRO A 27 13.68 2.61 5.47
N LYS A 28 13.67 3.62 4.60
CA LYS A 28 14.87 4.14 3.93
C LYS A 28 14.84 5.66 3.93
N LYS A 29 15.87 6.27 4.51
CA LYS A 29 16.10 7.72 4.38
C LYS A 29 16.60 8.02 2.98
N LEU A 30 16.04 9.05 2.35
CA LEU A 30 16.50 9.52 1.04
C LEU A 30 17.49 10.68 1.21
N THR A 31 18.48 10.72 0.34
CA THR A 31 19.30 11.92 0.14
C THR A 31 18.68 12.81 -0.94
N MET A 32 19.06 14.10 -1.00
CA MET A 32 18.42 15.07 -1.91
C MET A 32 18.49 14.70 -3.40
N PHE A 33 19.40 13.81 -3.80
CA PHE A 33 19.62 13.42 -5.19
C PHE A 33 19.28 11.95 -5.49
N GLU A 34 18.81 11.21 -4.49
CA GLU A 34 18.51 9.78 -4.63
C GLU A 34 17.16 9.61 -5.33
N ARG A 35 17.20 9.21 -6.61
CA ARG A 35 16.01 8.95 -7.44
C ARG A 35 15.72 7.46 -7.62
N THR A 36 16.61 6.62 -7.13
CA THR A 36 16.51 5.16 -7.23
C THR A 36 16.85 4.58 -5.88
N VAL A 37 16.02 3.68 -5.41
CA VAL A 37 16.22 2.97 -4.15
C VAL A 37 16.27 1.48 -4.46
N THR A 38 17.37 0.83 -4.04
CA THR A 38 17.50 -0.61 -4.11
C THR A 38 17.20 -1.21 -2.74
N LEU A 39 16.29 -2.16 -2.69
CA LEU A 39 15.90 -2.88 -1.49
C LEU A 39 16.20 -4.37 -1.70
N TYR A 40 16.70 -5.02 -0.66
CA TYR A 40 16.98 -6.45 -0.66
C TYR A 40 15.98 -7.13 0.28
N SER A 41 15.25 -8.11 -0.24
CA SER A 41 14.37 -8.99 0.54
C SER A 41 14.82 -10.43 0.32
N LEU A 42 14.93 -11.20 1.41
CA LEU A 42 15.20 -12.64 1.35
C LEU A 42 13.93 -13.46 1.12
N LEU A 43 12.77 -12.83 1.31
CA LEU A 43 11.47 -13.46 1.14
C LEU A 43 10.86 -13.01 -0.19
N PRO A 44 10.18 -13.92 -0.91
CA PRO A 44 9.41 -13.54 -2.07
C PRO A 44 8.26 -12.65 -1.61
N PHE A 45 7.76 -11.87 -2.56
CA PHE A 45 6.75 -10.86 -2.30
C PHE A 45 5.77 -10.85 -3.44
N GLN A 46 4.51 -10.52 -3.18
CA GLN A 46 3.50 -10.42 -4.24
C GLN A 46 3.08 -8.98 -4.43
N ILE A 47 3.06 -8.21 -3.35
CA ILE A 47 2.58 -6.83 -3.33
C ILE A 47 3.60 -5.97 -2.62
N VAL A 48 3.96 -4.84 -3.23
CA VAL A 48 4.82 -3.84 -2.62
C VAL A 48 4.12 -2.50 -2.64
N PHE A 49 3.90 -1.92 -1.47
CA PHE A 49 3.52 -0.52 -1.33
C PHE A 49 4.71 0.30 -0.86
N VAL A 50 4.83 1.52 -1.38
CA VAL A 50 5.76 2.51 -0.85
C VAL A 50 4.96 3.64 -0.26
N LYS A 51 5.21 3.95 1.01
CA LYS A 51 4.73 5.16 1.68
C LYS A 51 5.80 6.24 1.52
N ILE A 52 5.40 7.35 0.91
CA ILE A 52 6.23 8.53 0.74
C ILE A 52 5.48 9.68 1.41
N ASP A 53 6.07 10.24 2.47
CA ASP A 53 5.39 11.12 3.43
C ASP A 53 4.11 10.43 3.96
N ASP A 54 2.92 10.87 3.57
CA ASP A 54 1.62 10.28 3.96
C ASP A 54 0.83 9.71 2.78
N ARG A 55 1.49 9.43 1.66
CA ARG A 55 0.86 8.86 0.47
C ARG A 55 1.37 7.46 0.21
N TYR A 56 0.45 6.56 -0.09
CA TYR A 56 0.75 5.20 -0.51
C TYR A 56 0.81 5.12 -2.04
N TYR A 57 1.74 4.31 -2.53
CA TYR A 57 1.90 4.01 -3.94
C TYR A 57 2.03 2.50 -4.13
N LEU A 58 1.29 1.93 -5.07
CA LEU A 58 1.42 0.53 -5.45
C LEU A 58 2.62 0.37 -6.40
N ALA A 59 3.76 -0.06 -5.86
CA ALA A 59 5.00 -0.18 -6.62
C ALA A 59 5.07 -1.49 -7.40
N VAL A 60 4.59 -2.58 -6.80
CA VAL A 60 4.57 -3.92 -7.41
C VAL A 60 3.28 -4.63 -7.08
N LEU A 61 2.70 -5.28 -8.08
CA LEU A 61 1.65 -6.29 -7.95
C LEU A 61 1.98 -7.43 -8.92
N GLN A 62 2.41 -8.58 -8.39
CA GLN A 62 2.78 -9.74 -9.20
C GLN A 62 1.98 -10.99 -8.84
N GLN A 63 1.64 -11.76 -9.88
CA GLN A 63 0.94 -13.05 -9.74
C GLN A 63 1.91 -14.23 -9.53
N SER A 64 3.16 -14.09 -9.98
CA SER A 64 4.23 -15.08 -9.84
C SER A 64 5.36 -14.52 -8.99
N GLU A 65 6.02 -15.35 -8.18
CA GLU A 65 7.18 -14.94 -7.39
C GLU A 65 8.40 -14.69 -8.27
N GLN A 66 8.60 -13.45 -8.73
CA GLN A 66 9.87 -13.03 -9.33
C GLN A 66 10.82 -12.52 -8.25
N SER A 67 12.10 -12.85 -8.38
CA SER A 67 13.15 -12.53 -7.40
C SER A 67 13.72 -11.12 -7.54
N ASN A 68 13.75 -10.56 -8.75
CA ASN A 68 14.32 -9.25 -9.04
C ASN A 68 13.34 -8.39 -9.84
N ILE A 69 12.92 -7.26 -9.28
CA ILE A 69 11.99 -6.33 -9.92
C ILE A 69 12.56 -4.93 -9.89
N SER A 70 12.48 -4.25 -11.04
CA SER A 70 12.71 -2.81 -11.15
C SER A 70 11.39 -2.15 -11.49
N THR A 71 10.99 -1.17 -10.70
CA THR A 71 9.73 -0.44 -10.88
C THR A 71 9.96 1.05 -10.65
N SER A 72 9.13 1.88 -11.27
CA SER A 72 9.09 3.33 -11.07
C SER A 72 7.77 3.72 -10.44
N ILE A 73 7.81 4.72 -9.57
CA ILE A 73 6.61 5.26 -8.91
C ILE A 73 6.37 6.67 -9.40
N ASP A 74 5.15 6.92 -9.85
CA ASP A 74 4.61 8.20 -10.24
C ASP A 74 3.18 8.38 -9.66
N SER A 75 2.49 9.44 -10.07
CA SER A 75 1.15 9.75 -9.56
C SER A 75 0.08 8.73 -9.93
N SER A 76 0.26 7.98 -11.03
CA SER A 76 -0.70 6.98 -11.52
C SER A 76 -0.76 5.73 -10.64
N GLN A 77 0.31 5.44 -9.90
CA GLN A 77 0.36 4.32 -8.94
C GLN A 77 -0.10 4.73 -7.54
N ARG A 78 -0.45 6.00 -7.31
CA ARG A 78 -0.90 6.49 -6.00
C ARG A 78 -2.20 5.80 -5.59
N CYS A 79 -2.22 5.23 -4.40
CA CYS A 79 -3.44 4.77 -3.77
C CYS A 79 -4.21 5.96 -3.20
N SER A 80 -5.49 6.05 -3.54
CA SER A 80 -6.36 7.13 -3.06
C SER A 80 -6.83 6.87 -1.63
N SER A 81 -7.01 7.91 -0.81
CA SER A 81 -7.75 7.76 0.43
C SER A 81 -9.22 7.46 0.12
N ILE A 82 -9.90 6.67 0.94
CA ILE A 82 -11.33 6.39 0.79
C ILE A 82 -12.15 7.68 0.68
N ASN A 83 -11.74 8.73 1.39
CA ASN A 83 -12.36 10.05 1.41
C ASN A 83 -12.35 10.75 0.04
N GLU A 84 -11.44 10.34 -0.86
CA GLU A 84 -11.32 10.88 -2.21
C GLU A 84 -12.19 10.13 -3.22
N VAL A 85 -12.60 8.89 -2.91
CA VAL A 85 -13.20 7.96 -3.89
C VAL A 85 -14.56 7.42 -3.47
N LEU A 86 -15.04 7.73 -2.27
CA LEU A 86 -16.36 7.33 -1.80
C LEU A 86 -17.21 8.58 -1.52
N ASP A 87 -18.52 8.46 -1.78
CA ASP A 87 -19.46 9.56 -1.55
C ASP A 87 -19.39 10.07 -0.11
N PRO A 88 -19.45 11.40 0.12
CA PRO A 88 -19.33 11.98 1.46
C PRO A 88 -20.35 11.44 2.47
N THR A 89 -21.56 11.09 2.00
CA THR A 89 -22.62 10.50 2.85
C THR A 89 -22.28 9.10 3.34
N LEU A 90 -21.44 8.35 2.61
CA LEU A 90 -20.98 7.02 2.99
C LEU A 90 -19.73 7.10 3.87
N ILE A 91 -18.90 8.13 3.69
CA ILE A 91 -17.70 8.36 4.53
C ILE A 91 -18.05 8.56 6.01
N THR A 92 -19.20 9.18 6.31
CA THR A 92 -19.64 9.38 7.69
C THR A 92 -20.07 8.10 8.41
N LEU A 93 -20.29 7.00 7.66
CA LEU A 93 -20.64 5.72 8.25
C LEU A 93 -19.43 5.12 8.98
N PRO A 94 -19.63 4.33 10.05
CA PRO A 94 -18.55 3.56 10.67
C PRO A 94 -17.87 2.62 9.66
N GLN A 95 -16.57 2.40 9.81
CA GLN A 95 -15.76 1.60 8.87
C GLN A 95 -16.40 0.23 8.54
N ILE A 96 -16.93 -0.48 9.54
CA ILE A 96 -17.58 -1.79 9.34
C ILE A 96 -18.79 -1.74 8.38
N GLN A 97 -19.47 -0.59 8.32
CA GLN A 97 -20.56 -0.36 7.36
C GLN A 97 -20.00 0.06 6.00
N ARG A 98 -18.94 0.88 5.96
CA ARG A 98 -18.28 1.31 4.73
C ARG A 98 -17.72 0.15 3.91
N VAL A 99 -17.26 -0.92 4.56
CA VAL A 99 -16.76 -2.14 3.89
C VAL A 99 -17.74 -2.69 2.85
N LYS A 100 -19.06 -2.57 3.08
CA LYS A 100 -20.09 -2.99 2.12
C LYS A 100 -20.02 -2.25 0.79
N TYR A 101 -19.45 -1.05 0.78
CA TYR A 101 -19.35 -0.15 -0.35
C TYR A 101 -17.95 -0.11 -0.98
N TYR A 102 -16.99 -0.89 -0.48
CA TYR A 102 -15.61 -0.89 -1.00
C TYR A 102 -15.49 -1.39 -2.44
N GLN A 103 -16.51 -2.06 -2.97
CA GLN A 103 -16.57 -2.39 -4.40
C GLN A 103 -16.86 -1.17 -5.28
N LEU A 104 -17.46 -0.09 -4.75
CA LEU A 104 -17.86 1.08 -5.54
C LEU A 104 -16.65 1.85 -6.12
N PRO A 105 -15.60 2.19 -5.35
CA PRO A 105 -14.45 2.91 -5.89
C PRO A 105 -13.87 2.30 -7.17
N CYS A 106 -13.62 0.98 -7.19
CA CYS A 106 -13.06 0.31 -8.37
C CYS A 106 -14.01 0.27 -9.58
N ARG A 107 -15.33 0.34 -9.34
CA ARG A 107 -16.34 0.38 -10.41
C ARG A 107 -16.50 1.78 -11.00
N THR A 108 -16.44 2.81 -10.15
CA THR A 108 -16.60 4.22 -10.53
C THR A 108 -15.35 4.77 -11.21
N TYR A 109 -14.17 4.45 -10.70
CA TYR A 109 -12.90 4.99 -11.18
C TYR A 109 -12.08 3.89 -11.87
N SER A 110 -12.18 3.79 -13.19
CA SER A 110 -11.51 2.74 -13.99
C SER A 110 -9.99 2.72 -13.85
N ASP A 111 -9.40 3.88 -13.58
CA ASP A 111 -7.95 4.05 -13.50
C ASP A 111 -7.41 3.86 -12.08
N LEU A 112 -8.31 3.71 -11.09
CA LEU A 112 -7.94 3.49 -9.70
C LEU A 112 -7.29 2.11 -9.55
N LYS A 113 -6.03 2.08 -9.14
CA LYS A 113 -5.30 0.82 -8.88
C LYS A 113 -5.48 0.33 -7.45
N CYS A 114 -5.56 1.24 -6.50
CA CYS A 114 -5.66 0.94 -5.09
C CYS A 114 -6.28 2.12 -4.32
N PHE A 115 -6.84 1.81 -3.16
CA PHE A 115 -7.27 2.82 -2.19
C PHE A 115 -7.11 2.28 -0.77
N PHE A 116 -7.17 3.17 0.21
CA PHE A 116 -7.07 2.78 1.61
C PHE A 116 -8.10 3.49 2.50
N ASP A 117 -8.49 2.80 3.56
CA ASP A 117 -9.34 3.27 4.65
C ASP A 117 -8.68 2.86 5.98
N GLU A 118 -9.10 3.42 7.12
CA GLU A 118 -8.49 3.36 8.46
C GLU A 118 -7.62 2.12 8.76
N SER A 119 -8.11 0.92 8.49
CA SER A 119 -7.46 -0.38 8.76
C SER A 119 -7.44 -1.33 7.56
N TYR A 120 -7.75 -0.84 6.36
CA TYR A 120 -7.82 -1.63 5.14
C TYR A 120 -7.05 -0.99 3.99
N MET A 121 -6.28 -1.82 3.29
CA MET A 121 -5.75 -1.51 1.97
C MET A 121 -6.50 -2.35 0.94
N CYS A 122 -6.88 -1.73 -0.18
CA CYS A 122 -7.66 -2.35 -1.23
C CYS A 122 -6.97 -2.21 -2.58
N LEU A 123 -6.99 -3.29 -3.36
CA LEU A 123 -6.54 -3.37 -4.74
C LEU A 123 -7.73 -3.47 -5.68
N CYS A 124 -7.71 -2.73 -6.78
CA CYS A 124 -8.70 -2.84 -7.84
C CYS A 124 -8.22 -3.81 -8.92
N THR A 125 -9.02 -4.82 -9.22
CA THR A 125 -8.72 -5.78 -10.30
C THR A 125 -9.12 -5.22 -11.66
N ALA A 126 -8.66 -5.86 -12.74
CA ALA A 126 -9.08 -5.53 -14.11
C ALA A 126 -10.60 -5.67 -14.30
N GLU A 127 -11.24 -6.56 -13.54
CA GLU A 127 -12.70 -6.77 -13.53
C GLU A 127 -13.44 -5.76 -12.64
N ARG A 128 -12.74 -4.75 -12.11
CA ARG A 128 -13.29 -3.69 -11.26
C ARG A 128 -13.85 -4.21 -9.92
N HIS A 129 -13.27 -5.31 -9.43
CA HIS A 129 -13.49 -5.79 -8.08
C HIS A 129 -12.46 -5.19 -7.12
N ALA A 130 -12.89 -4.84 -5.92
CA ALA A 130 -12.00 -4.47 -4.84
C ALA A 130 -11.61 -5.73 -4.05
N ASN A 131 -10.31 -5.99 -3.93
CA ASN A 131 -9.76 -6.99 -3.03
C ASN A 131 -9.07 -6.27 -1.87
N CYS A 132 -9.65 -6.40 -0.67
CA CYS A 132 -9.26 -5.64 0.51
C CYS A 132 -8.73 -6.56 1.60
N PHE A 133 -7.65 -6.15 2.23
CA PHE A 133 -7.03 -6.84 3.35
C PHE A 133 -6.74 -5.86 4.48
N LYS A 134 -6.67 -6.39 5.71
CA LYS A 134 -6.30 -5.58 6.86
C LYS A 134 -4.88 -5.09 6.70
N PHE A 135 -4.65 -3.81 6.96
CA PHE A 135 -3.35 -3.18 6.81
C PHE A 135 -3.14 -2.18 7.95
N ASN A 136 -1.98 -2.24 8.59
CA ASN A 136 -1.68 -1.35 9.70
C ASN A 136 -0.91 -0.11 9.21
N HIS A 137 -1.65 0.97 8.98
CA HIS A 137 -1.11 2.25 8.52
C HIS A 137 -0.19 2.96 9.53
N ASN A 138 -0.33 2.62 10.82
CA ASN A 138 0.28 3.31 11.95
C ASN A 138 1.32 2.45 12.68
N LEU A 139 2.00 1.55 11.98
CA LEU A 139 3.10 0.79 12.56
C LEU A 139 4.18 1.75 13.05
N ASN A 140 4.30 1.88 14.38
CA ASN A 140 5.33 2.70 15.03
C ASN A 140 6.70 2.13 14.68
N LEU A 141 7.44 2.85 13.84
CA LEU A 141 8.84 2.57 13.48
C LEU A 141 9.81 2.94 14.61
N THR A 142 9.41 2.79 15.87
CA THR A 142 10.33 2.87 17.00
C THR A 142 11.10 1.56 17.07
N CYS A 143 12.28 1.52 16.44
CA CYS A 143 13.25 0.50 16.76
C CYS A 143 13.59 0.62 18.25
N GLN A 144 13.22 -0.37 19.06
CA GLN A 144 13.73 -0.47 20.42
C GLN A 144 15.23 -0.73 20.29
N HIS A 145 16.03 0.30 20.53
CA HIS A 145 17.46 0.18 20.64
C HIS A 145 17.75 -0.58 21.95
N ASN A 146 17.77 -1.91 21.87
CA ASN A 146 18.21 -2.75 22.97
C ASN A 146 19.72 -2.56 23.12
N ILE A 147 20.12 -1.59 23.94
CA ILE A 147 21.48 -1.46 24.45
C ILE A 147 21.65 -2.60 25.45
N HIS A 148 22.39 -3.63 25.04
CA HIS A 148 23.01 -4.58 25.97
C HIS A 148 24.38 -4.06 26.38
#